data_AF-A0A6N6SMR5-F1
#
_entry.id   AF-A0A6N6SMR5-F1
#
_cell.length_a   1.000
_cell.length_b   1.000
_cell.length_c   1.000
_cell.angle_alpha   90.00
_cell.angle_beta   90.00
_cell.angle_gamma   90.00
#
_symmetry.space_group_name_H-M   'P 1'
#
loop_
_entity.id
_entity.type
_entity.pdbx_description
1 polymer ?
#
loop_
_entity_poly.entity_id
_entity_poly.type
_entity_poly.pdbx_seq_one_letter_code
_entity_poly.pdbx_strand_id
1 'polypeptide(L)'
;MDILRIYPDPETTVVACAAFIDRKIKEYLEQQPTVSLALSGGSTPLLLFKELVNSYGKADYWGKVKFFWADERCVPPDDPESNFGNAKMALLDPLGIPEEQVFRMMGENNPDEEVKRYAEILAENLKKENFKEEGLKEENLKAENFKEENFKEEVFKAGNHELTGRIDICLLGMGSDGHTASIFPDSLRLIQGESEVASKSRVGLPAKKGGASKVSGSTETREKSTGTASGQGSTLGEGSTSAQGSTLGEGTAPAQGTISAQGTISAQGTISARGAVAPVAHTKNPYSGQDRITLTGTVINNSRTTLFLAHGKEKKEVLTAILENKGREKFPAGLVTNRFAGVYWFLDSAAGKLN
;
A
#
# COMPACT_ATOMS: atom_id res chain seq x y z
N MET A 1 -14.99 11.58 0.08
CA MET A 1 -15.26 13.03 0.18
C MET A 1 -14.12 13.66 0.96
N ASP A 2 -13.46 14.69 0.44
CA ASP A 2 -12.39 15.40 1.16
C ASP A 2 -13.01 16.34 2.21
N ILE A 3 -12.49 16.32 3.44
CA ILE A 3 -12.94 17.18 4.54
C ILE A 3 -11.83 18.17 4.85
N LEU A 4 -12.04 19.41 4.43
CA LEU A 4 -11.05 20.48 4.47
C LEU A 4 -11.14 21.29 5.76
N ARG A 5 -9.99 21.49 6.43
CA ARG A 5 -9.85 22.35 7.61
C ARG A 5 -8.66 23.29 7.39
N ILE A 6 -8.95 24.57 7.14
CA ILE A 6 -7.94 25.61 6.90
C ILE A 6 -7.83 26.49 8.14
N TYR A 7 -6.60 26.72 8.60
CA TYR A 7 -6.29 27.54 9.76
C TYR A 7 -5.41 28.73 9.38
N PRO A 8 -5.27 29.76 10.23
CA PRO A 8 -4.49 30.96 9.90
C PRO A 8 -3.01 30.67 9.65
N ASP A 9 -2.41 29.77 10.45
CA ASP A 9 -0.97 29.51 10.52
C ASP A 9 -0.66 28.04 10.85
N PRO A 10 0.59 27.58 10.64
CA PRO A 10 1.03 26.23 10.97
C PRO A 10 0.76 25.82 12.42
N GLU A 11 0.96 26.72 13.38
CA GLU A 11 0.81 26.48 14.82
C GLU A 11 -0.65 26.11 15.16
N THR A 12 -1.60 26.91 14.70
CA THR A 12 -3.03 26.65 14.89
C THR A 12 -3.46 25.36 14.18
N THR A 13 -2.86 25.08 13.01
CA THR A 13 -3.13 23.86 12.26
C THR A 13 -2.72 22.61 13.05
N VAL A 14 -1.53 22.61 13.67
CA VAL A 14 -1.08 21.46 14.47
C VAL A 14 -1.89 21.26 15.74
N VAL A 15 -2.28 22.34 16.43
CA VAL A 15 -3.17 22.27 17.61
C VAL A 15 -4.49 21.60 17.26
N ALA A 16 -5.10 22.02 16.15
CA ALA A 16 -6.37 21.42 15.72
C ALA A 16 -6.22 19.98 15.24
N CYS A 17 -5.11 19.64 14.59
CA CYS A 17 -4.81 18.28 14.16
C CYS A 17 -4.56 17.36 15.37
N ALA A 18 -3.82 17.82 16.39
CA ALA A 18 -3.59 17.09 17.64
C ALA A 18 -4.90 16.80 18.38
N ALA A 19 -5.76 17.81 18.52
CA ALA A 19 -7.09 17.64 19.12
C ALA A 19 -7.97 16.66 18.34
N PHE A 20 -7.85 16.64 17.02
CA PHE A 20 -8.56 15.68 16.19
C PHE A 20 -8.04 14.24 16.39
N ILE A 21 -6.73 14.05 16.47
CA ILE A 21 -6.10 12.75 16.76
C ILE A 21 -6.53 12.25 18.14
N ASP A 22 -6.44 13.08 19.19
CA ASP A 22 -6.90 12.74 20.55
C ASP A 22 -8.34 12.23 20.55
N ARG A 23 -9.25 12.98 19.91
CA ARG A 23 -10.66 12.60 19.80
C ARG A 23 -10.83 11.27 19.05
N LYS A 24 -10.09 11.05 17.97
CA LYS A 24 -10.17 9.80 17.18
C LYS A 24 -9.62 8.60 17.94
N ILE A 25 -8.54 8.76 18.71
CA ILE A 25 -8.03 7.69 19.57
C ILE A 25 -9.10 7.28 20.58
N LYS A 26 -9.71 8.24 21.28
CA LYS A 26 -10.79 7.96 22.25
C LYS A 26 -11.98 7.26 21.59
N GLU A 27 -12.47 7.79 20.47
CA GLU A 27 -13.58 7.22 19.69
C GLU A 27 -13.33 5.77 19.27
N TYR A 28 -12.09 5.43 18.91
CA TYR A 28 -11.74 4.07 18.53
C TYR A 28 -11.51 3.15 19.74
N LEU A 29 -10.97 3.66 20.85
CA LEU A 29 -10.81 2.87 22.07
C LEU A 29 -12.14 2.49 22.75
N GLU A 30 -13.24 3.17 22.43
CA GLU A 30 -14.58 2.74 22.81
C GLU A 30 -15.00 1.42 22.13
N GLN A 31 -14.37 1.07 21.01
CA GLN A 31 -14.79 -0.03 20.12
C GLN A 31 -13.76 -1.16 20.05
N GLN A 32 -12.53 -0.93 20.50
CA GLN A 32 -11.43 -1.88 20.43
C GLN A 32 -10.37 -1.61 21.50
N PRO A 33 -9.61 -2.63 21.93
CA PRO A 33 -8.67 -2.49 23.04
C PRO A 33 -7.43 -1.64 22.70
N THR A 34 -7.08 -1.54 21.42
CA THR A 34 -5.89 -0.80 20.96
C THR A 34 -6.20 0.01 19.70
N VAL A 35 -5.43 1.08 19.45
CA VAL A 35 -5.54 1.92 18.25
C VAL A 35 -4.21 1.94 17.52
N SER A 36 -4.23 1.73 16.21
CA SER A 36 -3.05 1.82 15.35
C SER A 36 -2.90 3.23 14.74
N LEU A 37 -1.73 3.83 14.90
CA LEU A 37 -1.39 5.16 14.40
C LEU A 37 -0.14 5.07 13.52
N ALA A 38 -0.30 5.25 12.21
CA ALA A 38 0.84 5.39 11.30
C ALA A 38 1.30 6.84 11.20
N LEU A 39 2.60 7.04 11.38
CA LEU A 39 3.30 8.31 11.36
C LEU A 39 4.00 8.53 10.01
N SER A 40 4.18 9.79 9.65
CA SER A 40 4.95 10.23 8.49
C SER A 40 6.09 11.12 8.95
N GLY A 41 7.15 11.20 8.15
CA GLY A 41 8.24 12.15 8.34
C GLY A 41 7.93 13.59 7.92
N GLY A 42 8.89 14.47 8.16
CA GLY A 42 8.88 15.86 7.69
C GLY A 42 8.84 16.90 8.82
N SER A 43 9.17 18.14 8.48
CA SER A 43 9.20 19.26 9.43
C SER A 43 7.83 19.55 10.04
N THR A 44 6.76 19.36 9.27
CA THR A 44 5.39 19.61 9.69
C THR A 44 4.88 18.56 10.71
N PRO A 45 5.00 17.24 10.48
CA PRO A 45 4.73 16.24 11.52
C PRO A 45 5.54 16.41 12.80
N LEU A 46 6.79 16.88 12.74
CA LEU A 46 7.59 17.18 13.93
C LEU A 46 6.95 18.24 14.85
N LEU A 47 6.29 19.25 14.27
CA LEU A 47 5.53 20.24 15.05
C LEU A 47 4.32 19.61 15.73
N LEU A 48 3.61 18.73 15.01
CA LEU A 48 2.47 17.98 15.55
C LEU A 48 2.88 17.05 16.69
N PHE A 49 4.03 16.38 16.60
CA PHE A 49 4.53 15.50 17.65
C PHE A 49 4.76 16.24 18.96
N LYS A 50 5.43 17.39 18.89
CA LYS A 50 5.63 18.27 20.05
C LYS A 50 4.31 18.73 20.64
N GLU A 51 3.34 19.06 19.79
CA GLU A 51 2.00 19.47 20.23
C GLU A 51 1.24 18.33 20.92
N LEU A 52 1.31 17.10 20.40
CA LEU A 52 0.73 15.92 21.04
C LEU A 52 1.33 15.67 22.43
N VAL A 53 2.64 15.81 22.58
CA VAL A 53 3.32 15.70 23.88
C VAL A 53 2.87 16.81 24.83
N ASN A 54 2.87 18.06 24.37
CA ASN A 54 2.56 19.23 25.20
C ASN A 54 1.11 19.22 25.70
N SER A 55 0.17 18.95 24.81
CA SER A 55 -1.26 19.07 25.10
C SER A 55 -1.89 17.76 25.61
N TYR A 56 -1.35 16.62 25.19
CA TYR A 56 -1.94 15.29 25.45
C TYR A 56 -0.96 14.30 26.09
N GLY A 57 0.24 14.72 26.50
CA GLY A 57 1.25 13.80 27.06
C GLY A 57 0.84 13.08 28.35
N LYS A 58 -0.16 13.60 29.08
CA LYS A 58 -0.72 12.97 30.29
C LYS A 58 -1.96 12.11 30.02
N ALA A 59 -2.32 11.91 28.75
CA ALA A 59 -3.46 11.07 28.42
C ALA A 59 -3.20 9.61 28.82
N ASP A 60 -4.22 8.96 29.38
CA ASP A 60 -4.14 7.60 29.92
C ASP A 60 -4.19 6.51 28.83
N TYR A 61 -4.47 6.89 27.58
CA TYR A 61 -4.61 5.97 26.47
C TYR A 61 -3.31 5.60 25.76
N TRP A 62 -2.18 6.26 26.04
CA TRP A 62 -0.94 6.03 25.29
C TRP A 62 -0.46 4.57 25.34
N GLY A 63 -0.67 3.89 26.47
CA GLY A 63 -0.42 2.45 26.62
C GLY A 63 -1.32 1.52 25.78
N LYS A 64 -2.24 2.08 24.99
CA LYS A 64 -3.15 1.37 24.06
C LYS A 64 -2.93 1.77 22.60
N VAL A 65 -1.98 2.68 22.31
CA VAL A 65 -1.67 3.12 20.95
C VAL A 65 -0.50 2.31 20.38
N LYS A 66 -0.66 1.70 19.22
CA LYS A 66 0.41 1.02 18.47
C LYS A 66 0.90 1.93 17.35
N PHE A 67 2.19 2.21 17.30
CA PHE A 67 2.80 3.13 16.34
C PHE A 67 3.39 2.39 15.15
N PHE A 68 3.08 2.89 13.95
CA PHE A 68 3.58 2.41 12.66
C PHE A 68 4.14 3.59 11.86
N TRP A 69 4.81 3.30 10.74
CA TRP A 69 5.30 4.30 9.80
C TRP A 69 4.65 4.13 8.42
N ALA A 70 4.30 5.26 7.80
CA ALA A 70 3.82 5.34 6.43
C ALA A 70 4.97 5.25 5.41
N ASP A 71 6.14 5.77 5.77
CA ASP A 71 7.37 5.63 5.03
C ASP A 71 8.60 5.81 5.92
N GLU A 72 9.75 5.38 5.41
CA GLU A 72 11.05 5.55 6.04
C GLU A 72 12.16 5.66 4.98
N ARG A 73 13.22 6.36 5.36
CA ARG A 73 14.47 6.56 4.66
C ARG A 73 15.35 5.37 4.96
N CYS A 74 15.98 4.77 3.96
CA CYS A 74 16.90 3.65 4.18
C CYS A 74 18.24 4.13 4.77
N VAL A 75 18.19 4.56 6.02
CA VAL A 75 19.29 5.07 6.83
C VAL A 75 19.20 4.49 8.26
N PRO A 76 20.30 4.47 9.03
CA PRO A 76 20.29 4.10 10.45
C PRO A 76 19.30 4.92 11.29
N PRO A 77 18.78 4.38 12.41
CA PRO A 77 17.77 5.04 13.23
C PRO A 77 18.27 6.30 13.97
N ASP A 78 19.58 6.48 14.11
CA ASP A 78 20.24 7.66 14.67
C ASP A 78 20.60 8.72 13.61
N ASP A 79 20.36 8.42 12.32
CA ASP A 79 20.54 9.37 11.24
C ASP A 79 19.50 10.52 11.34
N PRO A 80 19.91 11.79 11.16
CA PRO A 80 18.99 12.94 11.18
C PRO A 80 17.82 12.83 10.19
N GLU A 81 17.98 12.07 9.10
CA GLU A 81 16.93 11.85 8.10
C GLU A 81 15.95 10.72 8.47
N SER A 82 16.20 9.93 9.53
CA SER A 82 15.28 8.86 9.93
C SER A 82 13.94 9.43 10.43
N ASN A 83 12.84 9.00 9.82
CA ASN A 83 11.49 9.31 10.29
C ASN A 83 11.24 8.72 11.68
N PHE A 84 11.71 7.49 11.91
CA PHE A 84 11.67 6.84 13.21
C PHE A 84 12.49 7.60 14.25
N GLY A 85 13.75 7.92 13.99
CA GLY A 85 14.61 8.63 14.93
C GLY A 85 14.02 9.98 15.37
N ASN A 86 13.49 10.73 14.41
CA ASN A 86 12.78 11.99 14.64
C ASN A 86 11.52 11.82 15.51
N ALA A 87 10.68 10.82 15.19
CA ALA A 87 9.48 10.53 15.98
C ALA A 87 9.82 10.00 17.38
N LYS A 88 10.88 9.18 17.51
CA LYS A 88 11.35 8.65 18.79
C LYS A 88 11.70 9.79 19.74
N MET A 89 12.50 10.73 19.27
CA MET A 89 12.93 11.90 20.06
C MET A 89 11.78 12.86 20.39
N ALA A 90 10.92 13.16 19.41
CA ALA A 90 9.91 14.22 19.54
C ALA A 90 8.57 13.74 20.11
N LEU A 91 8.29 12.43 20.09
CA LEU A 91 7.01 11.85 20.49
C LEU A 91 7.18 10.67 21.45
N LEU A 92 7.88 9.61 21.02
CA LEU A 92 7.82 8.32 21.73
C LEU A 92 8.54 8.37 23.08
N ASP A 93 9.75 8.91 23.13
CA ASP A 93 10.53 9.03 24.36
C ASP A 93 9.88 9.99 25.37
N PRO A 94 9.41 11.19 24.99
CA PRO A 94 8.67 12.06 25.90
C PRO A 94 7.37 11.47 26.45
N LEU A 95 6.69 10.62 25.67
CA LEU A 95 5.48 9.90 26.10
C LEU A 95 5.79 8.62 26.90
N GLY A 96 7.05 8.19 26.96
CA GLY A 96 7.44 6.94 27.60
C GLY A 96 6.85 5.70 26.92
N ILE A 97 6.72 5.72 25.59
CA ILE A 97 6.16 4.59 24.83
C ILE A 97 7.14 3.41 24.86
N PRO A 98 6.71 2.23 25.33
CA PRO A 98 7.54 1.03 25.35
C PRO A 98 7.71 0.41 23.94
N GLU A 99 8.82 -0.31 23.73
CA GLU A 99 9.21 -0.81 22.41
C GLU A 99 8.20 -1.78 21.79
N GLU A 100 7.46 -2.55 22.59
CA GLU A 100 6.42 -3.46 22.10
C GLU A 100 5.22 -2.75 21.44
N GLN A 101 5.08 -1.43 21.64
CA GLN A 101 4.08 -0.61 20.95
C GLN A 101 4.61 0.02 19.67
N VAL A 102 5.87 -0.20 19.30
CA VAL A 102 6.57 0.50 18.22
C VAL A 102 6.95 -0.45 17.09
N PHE A 103 6.21 -0.36 15.98
CA PHE A 103 6.38 -1.18 14.78
C PHE A 103 7.00 -0.33 13.68
N ARG A 104 8.32 -0.11 13.75
CA ARG A 104 9.04 0.73 12.77
C ARG A 104 9.47 -0.02 11.53
N MET A 105 9.58 0.71 10.42
CA MET A 105 10.42 0.31 9.30
C MET A 105 11.89 0.42 9.71
N MET A 106 12.69 -0.59 9.41
CA MET A 106 14.12 -0.63 9.70
C MET A 106 14.90 -0.10 8.50
N GLY A 107 15.19 1.20 8.48
CA GLY A 107 15.92 1.85 7.39
C GLY A 107 17.36 1.34 7.23
N GLU A 108 17.93 0.75 8.27
CA GLU A 108 19.26 0.13 8.25
C GLU A 108 19.31 -1.23 7.52
N ASN A 109 18.17 -1.85 7.25
CA ASN A 109 18.10 -3.16 6.60
C ASN A 109 18.27 -3.07 5.08
N ASN A 110 18.50 -4.22 4.44
CA ASN A 110 18.34 -4.31 2.99
C ASN A 110 16.88 -3.93 2.61
N PRO A 111 16.67 -2.98 1.67
CA PRO A 111 15.33 -2.49 1.39
C PRO A 111 14.32 -3.56 0.93
N ASP A 112 14.75 -4.52 0.10
CA ASP A 112 13.87 -5.53 -0.46
C ASP A 112 13.48 -6.60 0.58
N GLU A 113 14.35 -6.85 1.56
CA GLU A 113 14.05 -7.70 2.72
C GLU A 113 13.14 -6.97 3.70
N GLU A 114 13.39 -5.68 3.91
CA GLU A 114 12.60 -4.83 4.81
C GLU A 114 11.15 -4.69 4.35
N VAL A 115 10.91 -4.59 3.05
CA VAL A 115 9.55 -4.62 2.48
C VAL A 115 8.78 -5.86 2.93
N LYS A 116 9.42 -7.04 2.93
CA LYS A 116 8.77 -8.30 3.31
C LYS A 116 8.52 -8.35 4.81
N ARG A 117 9.55 -8.04 5.62
CA ARG A 117 9.47 -8.03 7.08
C ARG A 117 8.39 -7.06 7.57
N TYR A 118 8.35 -5.85 7.01
CA TYR A 118 7.36 -4.86 7.43
C TYR A 118 5.94 -5.25 7.00
N ALA A 119 5.77 -5.89 5.84
CA ALA A 119 4.48 -6.44 5.44
C ALA A 119 3.98 -7.53 6.41
N GLU A 120 4.86 -8.41 6.88
CA GLU A 120 4.56 -9.42 7.91
C GLU A 120 4.13 -8.76 9.23
N ILE A 121 4.88 -7.73 9.67
CA ILE A 121 4.53 -6.96 10.87
C ILE A 121 3.13 -6.36 10.79
N LEU A 122 2.76 -5.77 9.64
CA LEU A 122 1.42 -5.24 9.43
C LEU A 122 0.37 -6.36 9.55
N ALA A 123 0.58 -7.49 8.88
CA ALA A 123 -0.33 -8.62 8.87
C ALA A 123 -0.54 -9.27 10.25
N GLU A 124 0.49 -9.26 11.11
CA GLU A 124 0.44 -9.82 12.46
C GLU A 124 -0.20 -8.86 13.47
N ASN A 125 0.01 -7.55 13.31
CA ASN A 125 -0.28 -6.58 14.37
C ASN A 125 -1.49 -5.69 14.11
N LEU A 126 -1.97 -5.63 12.88
CA LEU A 126 -3.18 -4.89 12.53
C LEU A 126 -4.41 -5.79 12.58
N LYS A 127 -5.53 -5.19 12.97
CA LYS A 127 -6.80 -5.88 13.07
C LYS A 127 -7.24 -6.30 11.66
N LYS A 128 -7.32 -7.61 11.44
CA LYS A 128 -8.03 -8.19 10.30
C LYS A 128 -9.52 -8.00 10.56
N GLU A 129 -10.23 -7.35 9.66
CA GLU A 129 -11.69 -7.36 9.75
C GLU A 129 -12.21 -8.68 9.25
N ASN A 130 -12.99 -9.37 10.07
CA ASN A 130 -13.98 -10.29 9.55
C ASN A 130 -15.03 -9.41 8.90
N PHE A 131 -14.93 -9.20 7.59
CA PHE A 131 -16.09 -8.71 6.86
C PHE A 131 -17.18 -9.75 7.08
N LYS A 132 -18.15 -9.45 7.97
CA LYS A 132 -19.47 -10.05 7.84
C LYS A 132 -20.03 -9.47 6.57
N GLU A 133 -19.69 -10.17 5.50
CA GLU A 133 -20.48 -10.26 4.30
C GLU A 133 -21.98 -10.09 4.61
N GLU A 134 -22.50 -8.92 4.32
CA GLU A 134 -23.71 -8.89 3.51
C GLU A 134 -23.29 -9.37 2.11
N GLY A 135 -23.03 -10.68 1.92
CA GLY A 135 -22.34 -11.18 0.72
C GLY A 135 -22.15 -12.69 0.55
N LEU A 136 -21.26 -13.34 1.31
CA LEU A 136 -21.05 -14.79 1.30
C LEU A 136 -21.41 -15.43 2.65
N LYS A 137 -21.64 -16.74 2.62
CA LYS A 137 -22.31 -17.50 3.68
C LYS A 137 -21.29 -18.28 4.49
N GLU A 138 -21.48 -18.30 5.82
CA GLU A 138 -20.66 -18.95 6.86
C GLU A 138 -20.35 -20.46 6.64
N GLU A 139 -20.96 -21.10 5.64
CA GLU A 139 -20.79 -22.52 5.33
C GLU A 139 -19.43 -22.89 4.71
N ASN A 140 -18.63 -21.91 4.27
CA ASN A 140 -17.34 -22.15 3.60
C ASN A 140 -16.09 -22.13 4.51
N LEU A 141 -16.19 -21.75 5.79
CA LEU A 141 -15.03 -21.50 6.66
C LEU A 141 -14.75 -22.60 7.71
N LYS A 142 -15.26 -23.82 7.55
CA LYS A 142 -14.94 -24.89 8.52
C LYS A 142 -13.47 -25.31 8.39
N ALA A 143 -12.77 -25.20 9.52
CA ALA A 143 -11.31 -25.31 9.71
C ALA A 143 -10.66 -26.68 9.38
N GLU A 144 -11.38 -27.57 8.70
CA GLU A 144 -10.94 -28.96 8.47
C GLU A 144 -10.31 -29.17 7.08
N ASN A 145 -10.28 -28.13 6.23
CA ASN A 145 -9.72 -28.19 4.87
C ASN A 145 -8.67 -27.11 4.55
N PHE A 146 -8.12 -26.40 5.54
CA PHE A 146 -7.13 -25.36 5.31
C PHE A 146 -5.75 -25.96 4.93
N LYS A 147 -5.36 -25.83 3.65
CA LYS A 147 -4.01 -26.16 3.16
C LYS A 147 -3.24 -24.88 2.85
N GLU A 148 -1.99 -24.83 3.27
CA GLU A 148 -1.03 -23.71 3.09
C GLU A 148 -0.90 -23.21 1.64
N GLU A 149 -1.22 -24.10 0.70
CA GLU A 149 -1.24 -23.90 -0.76
C GLU A 149 -2.33 -22.91 -1.22
N ASN A 150 -3.39 -22.73 -0.43
CA ASN A 150 -4.53 -21.84 -0.74
C ASN A 150 -4.38 -20.44 -0.13
N PHE A 151 -3.37 -20.22 0.71
CA PHE A 151 -3.13 -18.93 1.36
C PHE A 151 -3.06 -17.81 0.33
N LYS A 152 -2.35 -18.02 -0.79
CA LYS A 152 -2.12 -17.03 -1.85
C LYS A 152 -3.34 -16.73 -2.74
N GLU A 153 -4.32 -17.63 -2.80
CA GLU A 153 -5.46 -17.52 -3.71
C GLU A 153 -6.67 -16.85 -3.03
N GLU A 154 -6.86 -17.07 -1.71
CA GLU A 154 -7.87 -16.35 -0.92
C GLU A 154 -7.44 -14.90 -0.60
N VAL A 155 -6.13 -14.69 -0.41
CA VAL A 155 -5.43 -13.38 -0.44
C VAL A 155 -5.90 -12.47 -1.59
N PHE A 156 -6.20 -13.07 -2.74
CA PHE A 156 -6.48 -12.36 -3.99
C PHE A 156 -7.97 -12.05 -4.20
N LYS A 157 -8.87 -12.81 -3.55
CA LYS A 157 -10.33 -12.61 -3.64
C LYS A 157 -10.84 -11.64 -2.58
N ALA A 158 -10.26 -11.70 -1.39
CA ALA A 158 -10.28 -10.61 -0.45
C ALA A 158 -9.56 -9.41 -1.10
N GLY A 159 -10.12 -8.20 -1.09
CA GLY A 159 -9.26 -7.04 -1.36
C GLY A 159 -8.03 -7.12 -0.45
N ASN A 160 -6.82 -6.77 -0.92
CA ASN A 160 -5.52 -6.85 -0.20
C ASN A 160 -5.53 -6.42 1.29
N HIS A 161 -6.58 -5.71 1.69
CA HIS A 161 -6.99 -5.30 3.03
C HIS A 161 -7.22 -6.44 4.05
N GLU A 162 -7.70 -7.62 3.67
CA GLU A 162 -7.95 -8.70 4.65
C GLU A 162 -6.65 -9.35 5.16
N LEU A 163 -5.55 -9.17 4.44
CA LEU A 163 -4.28 -9.81 4.74
C LEU A 163 -3.39 -8.99 5.65
N THR A 164 -3.35 -7.67 5.42
CA THR A 164 -2.51 -6.77 6.19
C THR A 164 -3.23 -6.13 7.36
N GLY A 165 -4.54 -6.36 7.50
CA GLY A 165 -5.36 -5.63 8.46
C GLY A 165 -5.49 -4.14 8.12
N ARG A 166 -6.02 -3.37 9.08
CA ARG A 166 -6.31 -1.95 8.90
C ARG A 166 -5.61 -1.07 9.93
N ILE A 167 -5.02 0.03 9.44
CA ILE A 167 -4.55 1.15 10.26
C ILE A 167 -5.74 2.03 10.65
N ASP A 168 -5.88 2.38 11.93
CA ASP A 168 -7.00 3.20 12.40
C ASP A 168 -6.80 4.67 12.01
N ILE A 169 -5.60 5.21 12.23
CA ILE A 169 -5.25 6.58 11.88
C ILE A 169 -3.96 6.58 11.07
N CYS A 170 -4.01 7.03 9.82
CA CYS A 170 -2.83 7.20 8.97
C CYS A 170 -2.57 8.70 8.77
N LEU A 171 -1.49 9.19 9.38
CA LEU A 171 -0.99 10.55 9.23
C LEU A 171 -0.04 10.63 8.03
N LEU A 172 -0.35 11.50 7.08
CA LEU A 172 0.44 11.72 5.87
C LEU A 172 0.89 13.18 5.76
N GLY A 173 2.12 13.35 5.28
CA GLY A 173 2.59 14.61 4.72
C GLY A 173 2.30 14.71 3.22
N MET A 174 2.53 15.89 2.66
CA MET A 174 2.51 16.11 1.21
C MET A 174 3.70 16.97 0.78
N GLY A 175 4.40 16.55 -0.27
CA GLY A 175 5.43 17.35 -0.93
C GLY A 175 4.86 18.45 -1.84
N SER A 176 5.70 19.37 -2.28
CA SER A 176 5.33 20.43 -3.24
C SER A 176 5.04 19.90 -4.65
N ASP A 177 5.44 18.67 -4.94
CA ASP A 177 5.14 17.89 -6.15
C ASP A 177 3.90 16.99 -6.00
N GLY A 178 3.22 17.03 -4.85
CA GLY A 178 2.07 16.19 -4.55
C GLY A 178 2.39 14.75 -4.15
N HIS A 179 3.67 14.40 -3.95
CA HIS A 179 4.02 13.12 -3.36
C HIS A 179 3.48 13.01 -1.93
N THR A 180 3.22 11.79 -1.48
CA THR A 180 2.88 11.47 -0.10
C THR A 180 3.53 10.17 0.31
N ALA A 181 3.82 10.01 1.60
CA ALA A 181 4.74 8.97 2.07
C ALA A 181 6.03 9.04 1.22
N SER A 182 6.46 7.93 0.62
CA SER A 182 7.50 7.92 -0.41
C SER A 182 6.98 7.43 -1.76
N ILE A 183 5.74 7.83 -2.11
CA ILE A 183 5.12 7.60 -3.42
C ILE A 183 5.15 8.91 -4.20
N PHE A 184 5.93 8.95 -5.28
CA PHE A 184 6.14 10.11 -6.15
C PHE A 184 5.27 10.09 -7.41
N PRO A 185 5.12 11.22 -8.13
CA PRO A 185 4.29 11.30 -9.34
C PRO A 185 4.66 10.31 -10.48
N ASP A 186 5.89 9.79 -10.51
CA ASP A 186 6.31 8.76 -11.47
C ASP A 186 5.91 7.32 -11.05
N SER A 187 5.36 7.18 -9.84
CA SER A 187 5.09 5.91 -9.17
C SER A 187 3.63 5.80 -8.71
N LEU A 188 2.70 6.49 -9.39
CA LEU A 188 1.24 6.49 -9.10
C LEU A 188 0.64 5.07 -9.01
N ARG A 189 1.21 4.10 -9.73
CA ARG A 189 0.83 2.69 -9.64
C ARG A 189 0.77 2.17 -8.20
N LEU A 190 1.66 2.66 -7.32
CA LEU A 190 1.75 2.26 -5.92
C LEU A 190 0.56 2.75 -5.09
N ILE A 191 -0.09 3.85 -5.45
CA ILE A 191 -1.29 4.31 -4.74
C ILE A 191 -2.58 3.75 -5.35
N GLN A 192 -2.59 3.47 -6.66
CA GLN A 192 -3.78 2.97 -7.37
C GLN A 192 -4.02 1.47 -7.19
N GLY A 193 -3.00 0.70 -6.81
CA GLY A 193 -3.16 -0.74 -6.60
C GLY A 193 -3.01 -1.58 -7.87
N GLU A 194 -2.61 -0.99 -8.99
CA GLU A 194 -2.42 -1.66 -10.28
C GLU A 194 -0.92 -1.78 -10.59
N SER A 195 -0.40 -2.99 -10.84
CA SER A 195 0.86 -3.14 -11.57
C SER A 195 0.60 -3.79 -12.93
N GLU A 196 0.92 -3.08 -14.01
CA GLU A 196 1.24 -3.72 -15.29
C GLU A 196 2.71 -4.12 -15.25
N VAL A 197 3.00 -5.40 -15.04
CA VAL A 197 4.37 -5.92 -15.19
C VAL A 197 4.56 -6.29 -16.66
N ALA A 198 4.96 -5.33 -17.50
CA ALA A 198 5.47 -5.62 -18.84
C ALA A 198 6.94 -6.05 -18.74
N SER A 199 7.20 -7.34 -18.56
CA SER A 199 8.56 -7.87 -18.70
C SER A 199 8.91 -8.00 -20.19
N LYS A 200 9.82 -7.13 -20.68
CA LYS A 200 10.46 -7.30 -21.99
C LYS A 200 11.77 -8.04 -21.81
N SER A 201 11.79 -9.36 -22.01
CA SER A 201 13.02 -10.11 -22.23
C SER A 201 13.16 -10.46 -23.73
N ARG A 202 14.26 -9.99 -24.33
CA ARG A 202 14.69 -10.29 -25.71
C ARG A 202 15.85 -11.28 -25.64
N VAL A 203 15.64 -12.54 -26.01
CA VAL A 203 16.64 -13.52 -26.52
C VAL A 203 15.80 -14.62 -27.21
N GLY A 204 16.00 -15.16 -28.42
CA GLY A 204 16.95 -15.05 -29.53
C GLY A 204 16.48 -16.04 -30.65
N LEU A 205 16.93 -15.87 -31.89
CA LEU A 205 16.66 -16.74 -33.08
C LEU A 205 17.22 -18.19 -32.93
N PRO A 206 17.13 -19.11 -33.94
CA PRO A 206 15.97 -19.63 -34.69
C PRO A 206 15.97 -21.19 -34.80
N ALA A 207 14.83 -21.87 -35.03
CA ALA A 207 14.83 -23.20 -35.71
C ALA A 207 13.46 -23.69 -36.26
N LYS A 208 13.40 -23.74 -37.60
CA LYS A 208 12.85 -24.76 -38.53
C LYS A 208 11.55 -25.56 -38.22
N LYS A 209 10.56 -25.28 -39.10
CA LYS A 209 9.66 -26.14 -39.92
C LYS A 209 9.16 -27.48 -39.35
N GLY A 210 7.83 -27.60 -39.26
CA GLY A 210 7.12 -28.88 -39.44
C GLY A 210 5.60 -28.82 -39.22
N GLY A 211 4.83 -29.02 -40.30
CA GLY A 211 3.54 -29.73 -40.32
C GLY A 211 2.36 -29.19 -39.50
N ALA A 212 1.41 -28.54 -40.19
CA ALA A 212 0.11 -28.17 -39.65
C ALA A 212 -0.85 -29.38 -39.55
N SER A 213 -1.69 -29.39 -38.51
CA SER A 213 -3.03 -30.01 -38.54
C SER A 213 -3.98 -29.27 -37.60
N LYS A 214 -5.12 -28.82 -38.13
CA LYS A 214 -6.21 -28.15 -37.41
C LYS A 214 -7.09 -29.18 -36.71
N VAL A 215 -7.42 -28.96 -35.44
CA VAL A 215 -8.63 -29.52 -34.81
C VAL A 215 -9.33 -28.41 -34.05
N SER A 216 -10.58 -28.13 -34.43
CA SER A 216 -11.52 -27.27 -33.71
C SER A 216 -12.38 -28.12 -32.80
N GLY A 217 -12.39 -27.83 -31.50
CA GLY A 217 -13.31 -28.44 -30.55
C GLY A 217 -13.31 -27.65 -29.24
N SER A 218 -14.48 -27.18 -28.84
CA SER A 218 -14.72 -26.62 -27.51
C SER A 218 -14.89 -27.77 -26.52
N THR A 219 -13.93 -27.95 -25.62
CA THR A 219 -14.07 -28.83 -24.46
C THR A 219 -13.38 -28.19 -23.26
N GLU A 220 -14.09 -28.09 -22.14
CA GLU A 220 -13.46 -28.01 -20.83
C GLU A 220 -12.71 -29.33 -20.59
N THR A 221 -11.38 -29.26 -20.57
CA THR A 221 -10.53 -30.40 -20.24
C THR A 221 -9.57 -30.03 -19.13
N ARG A 222 -9.70 -30.73 -17.99
CA ARG A 222 -8.66 -30.79 -16.96
C ARG A 222 -7.66 -31.87 -17.36
N GLU A 223 -6.73 -31.55 -18.25
CA GLU A 223 -5.65 -32.46 -18.63
C GLU A 223 -4.41 -32.20 -17.77
N LYS A 224 -3.99 -33.20 -16.99
CA LYS A 224 -2.59 -33.33 -16.56
C LYS A 224 -1.86 -34.05 -17.69
N SER A 225 -1.02 -33.33 -18.43
CA SER A 225 -0.12 -33.94 -19.42
C SER A 225 1.34 -33.73 -19.01
N THR A 226 2.14 -34.77 -19.17
CA THR A 226 3.60 -34.72 -19.10
C THR A 226 4.13 -34.89 -20.53
N GLY A 227 4.52 -33.78 -21.16
CA GLY A 227 4.98 -33.82 -22.55
C GLY A 227 5.06 -32.44 -23.21
N THR A 228 5.64 -32.41 -24.41
CA THR A 228 5.76 -31.20 -25.25
C THR A 228 4.46 -31.01 -26.04
N ALA A 229 3.76 -29.90 -25.81
CA ALA A 229 2.56 -29.52 -26.56
C ALA A 229 2.83 -28.28 -27.43
N SER A 230 2.42 -28.34 -28.70
CA SER A 230 2.49 -27.22 -29.65
C SER A 230 1.13 -26.98 -30.29
N GLY A 231 0.63 -25.74 -30.23
CA GLY A 231 -0.64 -25.35 -30.84
C GLY A 231 -0.71 -23.86 -31.14
N GLN A 232 -1.49 -23.49 -32.16
CA GLN A 232 -1.87 -22.10 -32.47
C GLN A 232 -3.38 -21.95 -32.28
N GLY A 233 -3.80 -20.98 -31.46
CA GLY A 233 -5.21 -20.70 -31.19
C GLY A 233 -5.43 -19.61 -30.14
N SER A 234 -6.64 -19.05 -30.10
CA SER A 234 -7.11 -18.15 -29.04
C SER A 234 -8.01 -18.91 -28.08
N THR A 235 -7.65 -18.96 -26.79
CA THR A 235 -8.46 -19.56 -25.73
C THR A 235 -8.99 -18.46 -24.81
N LEU A 236 -10.30 -18.47 -24.56
CA LEU A 236 -10.94 -17.72 -23.48
C LEU A 236 -11.41 -18.76 -22.46
N GLY A 237 -10.86 -18.72 -21.25
CA GLY A 237 -11.22 -19.63 -20.17
C GLY A 237 -10.72 -19.14 -18.82
N GLU A 238 -11.57 -19.23 -17.80
CA GLU A 238 -11.20 -19.04 -16.39
C GLU A 238 -10.72 -20.39 -15.82
N GLY A 239 -9.52 -20.46 -15.25
CA GLY A 239 -8.99 -21.69 -14.65
C GLY A 239 -7.48 -21.71 -14.40
N SER A 240 -7.01 -22.67 -13.60
CA SER A 240 -5.59 -22.90 -13.33
C SER A 240 -4.97 -23.86 -14.36
N THR A 241 -3.82 -23.47 -14.92
CA THR A 241 -3.03 -24.32 -15.82
C THR A 241 -1.73 -24.73 -15.12
N SER A 242 -1.50 -26.05 -15.00
CA SER A 242 -0.25 -26.61 -14.48
C SER A 242 0.38 -27.49 -15.54
N ALA A 243 1.57 -27.14 -16.02
CA ALA A 243 2.34 -27.95 -16.96
C ALA A 243 3.73 -28.24 -16.39
N GLN A 244 4.18 -29.49 -16.50
CA GLN A 244 5.59 -29.87 -16.29
C GLN A 244 6.19 -30.23 -17.65
N GLY A 245 6.99 -29.32 -18.23
CA GLY A 245 7.60 -29.48 -19.55
C GLY A 245 7.84 -28.14 -20.27
N SER A 246 8.39 -28.18 -21.47
CA SER A 246 8.56 -27.02 -22.36
C SER A 246 7.31 -26.83 -23.24
N THR A 247 6.67 -25.66 -23.14
CA THR A 247 5.53 -25.27 -23.97
C THR A 247 5.98 -24.27 -25.03
N LEU A 248 5.52 -24.45 -26.28
CA LEU A 248 5.81 -23.56 -27.41
C LEU A 248 4.49 -23.23 -28.10
N GLY A 249 4.05 -21.98 -28.01
CA GLY A 249 2.80 -21.50 -28.61
C GLY A 249 2.92 -20.05 -29.07
N GLU A 250 2.34 -19.76 -30.23
CA GLU A 250 2.13 -18.39 -30.72
C GLU A 250 0.63 -18.07 -30.61
N GLY A 251 0.28 -17.05 -29.81
CA GLY A 251 -1.10 -16.59 -29.63
C GLY A 251 -1.27 -15.58 -28.49
N THR A 252 -2.39 -14.86 -28.48
CA THR A 252 -2.83 -14.01 -27.37
C THR A 252 -3.80 -14.80 -26.49
N ALA A 253 -3.45 -14.98 -25.22
CA ALA A 253 -4.29 -15.65 -24.22
C ALA A 253 -4.64 -14.64 -23.11
N PRO A 254 -5.86 -14.07 -23.09
CA PRO A 254 -6.35 -13.40 -21.90
C PRO A 254 -6.65 -14.47 -20.83
N ALA A 255 -5.91 -14.46 -19.73
CA ALA A 255 -6.14 -15.35 -18.59
C ALA A 255 -6.37 -14.51 -17.33
N GLN A 256 -7.43 -14.82 -16.58
CA GLN A 256 -7.57 -14.43 -15.17
C GLN A 256 -7.19 -15.64 -14.32
N GLY A 257 -6.04 -15.58 -13.62
CA GLY A 257 -5.56 -16.68 -12.77
C GLY A 257 -4.04 -16.69 -12.57
N THR A 258 -3.53 -17.64 -11.78
CA THR A 258 -2.10 -17.84 -11.55
C THR A 258 -1.51 -18.80 -12.59
N ILE A 259 -0.40 -18.40 -13.24
CA ILE A 259 0.41 -19.30 -14.07
C ILE A 259 1.57 -19.79 -13.20
N SER A 260 1.64 -21.09 -12.94
CA SER A 260 2.73 -21.72 -12.20
C SER A 260 3.42 -22.74 -13.10
N ALA A 261 4.68 -22.50 -13.44
CA ALA A 261 5.49 -23.40 -14.28
C ALA A 261 6.82 -23.69 -13.61
N GLN A 262 7.23 -24.96 -13.58
CA GLN A 262 8.59 -25.37 -13.25
C GLN A 262 9.32 -25.71 -14.56
N GLY A 263 10.11 -24.76 -15.09
CA GLY A 263 10.84 -24.89 -16.35
C GLY A 263 11.12 -23.54 -17.04
N THR A 264 11.62 -23.57 -18.28
CA THR A 264 11.83 -22.36 -19.11
C THR A 264 10.53 -22.00 -19.85
N ILE A 265 9.99 -20.80 -19.58
CA ILE A 265 8.89 -20.23 -20.38
C ILE A 265 9.50 -19.44 -21.53
N SER A 266 9.24 -19.84 -22.77
CA SER A 266 9.56 -19.05 -23.97
C SER A 266 8.25 -18.65 -24.65
N ALA A 267 7.92 -17.36 -24.58
CA ALA A 267 6.74 -16.78 -25.22
C ALA A 267 7.19 -15.69 -26.19
N GLN A 268 6.70 -15.73 -27.44
CA GLN A 268 6.76 -14.58 -28.35
C GLN A 268 5.39 -13.90 -28.35
N GLY A 269 5.23 -12.91 -27.47
CA GLY A 269 4.00 -12.14 -27.25
C GLY A 269 4.08 -11.26 -25.99
N THR A 270 3.04 -10.48 -25.70
CA THR A 270 2.94 -9.66 -24.48
C THR A 270 2.22 -10.46 -23.39
N ILE A 271 2.86 -10.66 -22.23
CA ILE A 271 2.20 -11.17 -21.02
C ILE A 271 1.78 -9.95 -20.19
N SER A 272 0.47 -9.72 -20.00
CA SER A 272 -0.05 -8.77 -19.01
C SER A 272 -0.55 -9.54 -17.79
N ALA A 273 0.24 -9.57 -16.72
CA ALA A 273 -0.24 -9.94 -15.40
C ALA A 273 -0.69 -8.66 -14.68
N ARG A 274 -1.97 -8.58 -14.25
CA ARG A 274 -2.40 -7.57 -13.28
C ARG A 274 -1.86 -8.00 -11.91
N GLY A 275 -0.67 -7.55 -11.56
CA GLY A 275 -0.08 -7.83 -10.25
C GLY A 275 -0.75 -6.96 -9.19
N ALA A 276 -1.28 -7.57 -8.14
CA ALA A 276 -1.72 -6.87 -6.94
C ALA A 276 -0.53 -6.11 -6.33
N VAL A 277 -0.71 -4.81 -6.06
CA VAL A 277 0.35 -4.00 -5.43
C VAL A 277 0.54 -4.49 -4.00
N ALA A 278 1.79 -4.81 -3.63
CA ALA A 278 2.16 -5.22 -2.27
C ALA A 278 1.82 -4.12 -1.25
N PRO A 279 1.54 -4.45 0.02
CA PRO A 279 1.23 -3.47 1.07
C PRO A 279 2.35 -2.49 1.39
N VAL A 280 3.58 -2.91 1.10
CA VAL A 280 4.81 -2.15 1.32
C VAL A 280 5.62 -2.21 0.03
N ALA A 281 6.30 -1.13 -0.31
CA ALA A 281 7.15 -1.03 -1.50
C ALA A 281 8.49 -0.38 -1.16
N HIS A 282 9.51 -0.84 -1.88
CA HIS A 282 10.80 -0.18 -1.98
C HIS A 282 10.73 0.84 -3.13
N THR A 283 11.02 2.09 -2.84
CA THR A 283 11.06 3.18 -3.81
C THR A 283 12.36 3.96 -3.70
N LYS A 284 12.64 4.79 -4.71
CA LYS A 284 13.74 5.76 -4.66
C LYS A 284 13.16 7.15 -4.73
N ASN A 285 13.71 8.06 -3.95
CA ASN A 285 13.46 9.48 -4.15
C ASN A 285 14.02 9.88 -5.54
N PRO A 286 13.21 10.40 -6.47
CA PRO A 286 13.64 10.68 -7.83
C PRO A 286 14.64 11.86 -7.93
N TYR A 287 14.73 12.67 -6.87
CA TYR A 287 15.60 13.85 -6.82
C TYR A 287 16.97 13.54 -6.21
N SER A 288 17.01 12.76 -5.12
CA SER A 288 18.26 12.41 -4.42
C SER A 288 18.79 11.02 -4.77
N GLY A 289 17.97 10.15 -5.38
CA GLY A 289 18.30 8.73 -5.60
C GLY A 289 18.27 7.86 -4.35
N GLN A 290 17.93 8.44 -3.19
CA GLN A 290 17.96 7.78 -1.89
C GLN A 290 16.84 6.75 -1.78
N ASP A 291 17.17 5.57 -1.25
CA ASP A 291 16.22 4.47 -1.04
C ASP A 291 15.21 4.80 0.07
N ARG A 292 14.01 4.26 -0.12
CA ARG A 292 12.82 4.46 0.72
C ARG A 292 12.04 3.18 0.86
N ILE A 293 11.47 2.96 2.04
CA ILE A 293 10.40 1.99 2.26
C ILE A 293 9.10 2.75 2.46
N THR A 294 8.01 2.31 1.86
CA THR A 294 6.72 3.02 1.93
C THR A 294 5.54 2.08 1.95
N LEU A 295 4.51 2.44 2.72
CA LEU A 295 3.18 1.88 2.56
C LEU A 295 2.63 2.23 1.18
N THR A 296 1.87 1.31 0.60
CA THR A 296 1.18 1.55 -0.67
C THR A 296 -0.29 1.90 -0.46
N GLY A 297 -0.99 2.20 -1.56
CA GLY A 297 -2.42 2.48 -1.55
C GLY A 297 -3.27 1.36 -0.96
N THR A 298 -2.79 0.10 -0.95
CA THR A 298 -3.53 -1.01 -0.36
C THR A 298 -3.62 -0.93 1.16
N VAL A 299 -2.72 -0.20 1.81
CA VAL A 299 -2.77 0.08 3.25
C VAL A 299 -3.28 1.49 3.52
N ILE A 300 -2.77 2.48 2.79
CA ILE A 300 -3.13 3.90 2.97
C ILE A 300 -4.62 4.14 2.72
N ASN A 301 -5.16 3.69 1.58
CA ASN A 301 -6.56 3.92 1.21
C ASN A 301 -7.54 3.06 2.03
N ASN A 302 -7.02 2.05 2.73
CA ASN A 302 -7.79 1.19 3.62
C ASN A 302 -7.86 1.71 5.05
N SER A 303 -7.08 2.73 5.40
CA SER A 303 -7.03 3.22 6.78
C SER A 303 -8.40 3.71 7.23
N ARG A 304 -8.76 3.53 8.50
CA ARG A 304 -10.08 3.93 9.01
C ARG A 304 -10.28 5.44 8.97
N THR A 305 -9.20 6.18 9.24
CA THR A 305 -9.09 7.63 9.06
C THR A 305 -7.75 7.94 8.41
N THR A 306 -7.77 8.75 7.36
CA THR A 306 -6.56 9.28 6.71
C THR A 306 -6.50 10.79 6.90
N LEU A 307 -5.35 11.28 7.39
CA LEU A 307 -5.09 12.68 7.68
C LEU A 307 -3.98 13.16 6.76
N PHE A 308 -4.16 14.32 6.14
CA PHE A 308 -3.07 15.10 5.58
C PHE A 308 -2.80 16.31 6.47
N LEU A 309 -1.53 16.53 6.79
CA LEU A 309 -1.06 17.75 7.42
C LEU A 309 -0.07 18.44 6.47
N ALA A 310 -0.44 19.61 5.96
CA ALA A 310 0.34 20.31 4.94
C ALA A 310 0.32 21.83 5.17
N HIS A 311 1.50 22.42 5.32
CA HIS A 311 1.68 23.86 5.52
C HIS A 311 2.56 24.45 4.42
N GLY A 312 2.41 25.75 4.15
CA GLY A 312 3.32 26.49 3.29
C GLY A 312 2.82 26.70 1.86
N LYS A 313 3.17 27.88 1.33
CA LYS A 313 2.71 28.37 0.01
C LYS A 313 3.17 27.51 -1.15
N GLU A 314 4.27 26.77 -1.01
CA GLU A 314 4.83 25.89 -2.04
C GLU A 314 3.91 24.71 -2.37
N LYS A 315 2.93 24.42 -1.52
CA LYS A 315 1.94 23.36 -1.72
C LYS A 315 0.66 23.85 -2.36
N LYS A 316 0.45 25.18 -2.46
CA LYS A 316 -0.83 25.79 -2.85
C LYS A 316 -1.30 25.34 -4.23
N GLU A 317 -0.42 25.36 -5.23
CA GLU A 317 -0.79 25.01 -6.60
C GLU A 317 -1.29 23.55 -6.71
N VAL A 318 -0.55 22.62 -6.11
CA VAL A 318 -0.92 21.21 -6.08
C VAL A 318 -2.18 20.98 -5.26
N LEU A 319 -2.32 21.61 -4.09
CA LEU A 319 -3.53 21.50 -3.27
C LEU A 319 -4.75 22.06 -3.98
N THR A 320 -4.63 23.18 -4.70
CA THR A 320 -5.72 23.70 -5.52
C THR A 320 -6.13 22.69 -6.58
N ALA A 321 -5.19 22.09 -7.30
CA ALA A 321 -5.48 21.05 -8.29
C ALA A 321 -6.18 19.83 -7.66
N ILE A 322 -5.72 19.38 -6.50
CA ILE A 322 -6.31 18.23 -5.77
C ILE A 322 -7.72 18.54 -5.28
N LEU A 323 -7.89 19.65 -4.56
CA LEU A 323 -9.13 20.02 -3.87
C LEU A 323 -10.23 20.49 -4.83
N GLU A 324 -9.87 21.12 -5.96
CA GLU A 324 -10.82 21.48 -7.01
C GLU A 324 -11.10 20.32 -7.99
N ASN A 325 -10.49 19.15 -7.77
CA ASN A 325 -10.62 17.99 -8.64
C ASN A 325 -10.21 18.28 -10.10
N LYS A 326 -9.15 19.09 -10.29
CA LYS A 326 -8.60 19.49 -11.59
C LYS A 326 -7.18 18.97 -11.72
N GLY A 327 -7.01 17.80 -12.34
CA GLY A 327 -5.69 17.21 -12.52
C GLY A 327 -5.16 16.47 -11.28
N ARG A 328 -6.03 16.14 -10.33
CA ARG A 328 -5.65 15.46 -9.07
C ARG A 328 -5.03 14.08 -9.32
N GLU A 329 -5.39 13.43 -10.43
CA GLU A 329 -4.90 12.11 -10.84
C GLU A 329 -3.40 12.08 -11.13
N LYS A 330 -2.77 13.25 -11.28
CA LYS A 330 -1.32 13.40 -11.48
C LYS A 330 -0.53 13.32 -10.18
N PHE A 331 -1.21 13.43 -9.03
CA PHE A 331 -0.58 13.56 -7.74
C PHE A 331 -0.89 12.35 -6.86
N PRO A 332 0.12 11.68 -6.28
CA PRO A 332 -0.10 10.59 -5.33
C PRO A 332 -1.06 10.97 -4.19
N ALA A 333 -0.88 12.17 -3.61
CA ALA A 333 -1.78 12.67 -2.56
C ALA A 333 -3.22 12.91 -3.06
N GLY A 334 -3.39 13.25 -4.34
CA GLY A 334 -4.71 13.38 -4.98
C GLY A 334 -5.40 12.04 -5.20
N LEU A 335 -4.65 10.94 -5.29
CA LEU A 335 -5.18 9.59 -5.44
C LEU A 335 -5.41 8.87 -4.11
N VAL A 336 -5.01 9.48 -2.99
CA VAL A 336 -5.39 8.97 -1.67
C VAL A 336 -6.90 9.13 -1.52
N THR A 337 -7.57 8.00 -1.37
CA THR A 337 -9.01 7.93 -1.18
C THR A 337 -9.26 7.08 0.06
N ASN A 338 -9.97 7.61 1.04
CA ASN A 338 -10.38 6.80 2.18
C ASN A 338 -11.71 6.10 1.80
N ARG A 339 -11.72 4.77 1.82
CA ARG A 339 -12.89 3.97 1.41
C ARG A 339 -14.04 4.00 2.42
N PHE A 340 -13.73 4.26 3.70
CA PHE A 340 -14.68 4.16 4.81
C PHE A 340 -15.15 5.52 5.32
N ALA A 341 -14.31 6.55 5.16
CA ALA A 341 -14.54 7.90 5.64
C ALA A 341 -14.05 8.94 4.61
N GLY A 342 -14.10 10.22 4.97
CA GLY A 342 -13.41 11.25 4.21
C GLY A 342 -11.91 11.27 4.49
N VAL A 343 -11.14 11.87 3.57
CA VAL A 343 -9.74 12.24 3.83
C VAL A 343 -9.76 13.62 4.50
N TYR A 344 -9.11 13.73 5.66
CA TYR A 344 -9.08 14.98 6.43
C TYR A 344 -7.84 15.79 6.07
N TRP A 345 -8.02 17.01 5.55
CA TRP A 345 -6.94 17.91 5.19
C TRP A 345 -6.82 19.02 6.23
N PHE A 346 -5.71 19.05 6.96
CA PHE A 346 -5.33 20.11 7.91
C PHE A 346 -4.29 21.00 7.25
N LEU A 347 -4.71 22.20 6.86
CA LEU A 347 -3.92 23.13 6.07
C LEU A 347 -3.76 24.48 6.79
N ASP A 348 -2.62 25.12 6.61
CA ASP A 348 -2.50 26.55 6.90
C ASP A 348 -3.09 27.39 5.75
N SER A 349 -3.31 28.69 5.99
CA SER A 349 -3.92 29.57 4.99
C SER A 349 -3.02 29.78 3.78
N ALA A 350 -1.70 29.62 3.94
CA ALA A 350 -0.75 29.72 2.84
C ALA A 350 -0.88 28.55 1.85
N ALA A 351 -1.14 27.34 2.35
CA ALA A 351 -1.37 26.14 1.55
C ALA A 351 -2.81 26.00 1.05
N GLY A 352 -3.80 26.32 1.89
CA GLY A 352 -5.20 25.92 1.70
C GLY A 352 -6.15 26.96 1.13
N LYS A 353 -5.81 28.26 1.09
CA LYS A 353 -6.70 29.28 0.50
C LYS A 353 -6.79 29.12 -1.02
N LEU A 354 -7.87 28.50 -1.48
CA LEU A 354 -8.29 28.46 -2.88
C LEU A 354 -8.60 29.87 -3.39
N ASN A 355 -8.32 30.14 -4.67
CA ASN A 355 -8.50 31.45 -5.28
C ASN A 355 -9.93 31.68 -5.78
#